data_AF-A0A3D4V3N1-F1
#
_entry.id   AF-A0A3D4V3N1-F1
#
_cell.length_a   1.000
_cell.length_b   1.000
_cell.length_c   1.000
_cell.angle_alpha   90.00
_cell.angle_beta   90.00
_cell.angle_gamma   90.00
#
_symmetry.space_group_name_H-M   'P 1'
#
loop_
_entity.id
_entity.type
_entity.pdbx_description
1 polymer ?
#
loop_
_entity_poly.entity_id
_entity_poly.type
_entity_poly.pdbx_seq_one_letter_code
_entity_poly.pdbx_strand_id
1 'polypeptide(L)'
;MFLGNSYKSHIDGTYIPRNLNEAIVEIDKDLNDSLKTVFKNQTEEEFTTQSHFGTGLYIRNEWNLWGGSRLSRYFNRKDIFHPDDMSGIILTSYHRHLTGKEINLIEQINYYKKYWDGVEVTELPKKSEHPEPNLEFRYAISYGHYTVNKKWATLYVQTNSNNESFWIYDYYFGWKKVVEITLDEIKGWRVQETEQHLEALYKK
;
A
#
# COMPACT_ATOMS: atom_id res chain seq x y z
N MET A 1 12.71 12.68 3.92
CA MET A 1 11.23 12.64 3.91
C MET A 1 10.72 13.85 3.13
N PHE A 2 10.21 13.64 1.92
CA PHE A 2 9.68 14.72 1.09
C PHE A 2 8.35 15.24 1.68
N LEU A 3 8.40 16.38 2.35
CA LEU A 3 7.22 17.03 2.96
C LEU A 3 6.28 17.70 1.94
N GLY A 4 6.63 17.69 0.65
CA GLY A 4 6.10 18.58 -0.38
C GLY A 4 4.59 18.54 -0.58
N ASN A 5 3.95 17.38 -0.44
CA ASN A 5 2.51 17.23 -0.65
C ASN A 5 1.69 17.16 0.66
N SER A 6 2.35 17.06 1.81
CA SER A 6 1.69 16.80 3.10
C SER A 6 0.82 17.93 3.63
N TYR A 7 0.90 19.14 3.06
CA TYR A 7 0.09 20.31 3.44
C TYR A 7 -0.85 20.79 2.34
N LYS A 8 -0.69 20.28 1.12
CA LYS A 8 -1.44 20.77 -0.03
C LYS A 8 -2.91 20.37 0.09
N SER A 9 -3.81 21.32 -0.20
CA SER A 9 -5.24 21.04 -0.29
C SER A 9 -5.63 20.32 -1.57
N HIS A 10 -4.83 20.49 -2.63
CA HIS A 10 -5.01 19.83 -3.90
C HIS A 10 -3.69 19.28 -4.42
N ILE A 11 -3.74 18.12 -5.07
CA ILE A 11 -2.62 17.50 -5.79
C ILE A 11 -3.17 17.20 -7.19
N ASP A 12 -2.50 17.72 -8.22
CA ASP A 12 -2.89 17.54 -9.63
C ASP A 12 -4.37 17.87 -9.94
N GLY A 13 -4.90 18.89 -9.25
CA GLY A 13 -6.29 19.33 -9.39
C GLY A 13 -7.29 18.61 -8.50
N THR A 14 -6.92 17.46 -7.92
CA THR A 14 -7.76 16.68 -7.02
C THR A 14 -7.73 17.24 -5.60
N TYR A 15 -8.91 17.49 -5.00
CA TYR A 15 -9.02 17.86 -3.59
C TYR A 15 -8.61 16.69 -2.70
N ILE A 16 -7.75 16.94 -1.72
CA ILE A 16 -7.28 15.93 -0.78
C ILE A 16 -7.98 16.12 0.55
N PRO A 17 -8.75 15.20 1.12
CA PRO A 17 -9.38 15.42 2.43
C PRO A 17 -8.36 15.67 3.55
N ARG A 18 -8.64 16.53 4.54
CA ARG A 18 -7.68 16.77 5.65
C ARG A 18 -7.78 15.75 6.79
N ASN A 19 -8.89 15.03 6.87
CA ASN A 19 -9.20 14.06 7.92
C ASN A 19 -10.31 13.09 7.45
N LEU A 20 -10.68 12.14 8.32
CA LEU A 20 -11.70 11.12 8.02
C LEU A 20 -13.08 11.72 7.69
N ASN A 21 -13.53 12.75 8.41
CA ASN A 21 -14.85 13.34 8.18
C ASN A 21 -14.93 13.98 6.78
N GLU A 22 -13.88 14.69 6.37
CA GLU A 22 -13.82 15.21 5.01
C GLU A 22 -13.71 14.11 3.96
N ALA A 23 -13.03 13.00 4.26
CA ALA A 23 -12.93 11.86 3.35
C ALA A 23 -14.31 11.22 3.11
N ILE A 24 -15.11 11.06 4.17
CA ILE A 24 -16.49 10.57 4.09
C ILE A 24 -17.34 11.53 3.24
N VAL A 25 -17.24 12.83 3.50
CA VAL A 25 -17.97 13.86 2.73
C VAL A 25 -17.57 13.85 1.27
N GLU A 26 -16.28 13.68 0.96
CA GLU A 26 -15.80 13.67 -0.43
C GLU A 26 -16.31 12.46 -1.19
N ILE A 27 -16.28 11.26 -0.60
CA ILE A 27 -16.85 10.04 -1.20
C ILE A 27 -18.36 10.18 -1.42
N ASP A 28 -19.07 10.78 -0.45
CA ASP A 28 -20.53 10.93 -0.55
C ASP A 28 -20.95 11.83 -1.72
N LYS A 29 -20.14 12.82 -2.10
CA LYS A 29 -20.42 13.72 -3.24
C LYS A 29 -20.38 12.99 -4.58
N ASP A 30 -19.49 12.02 -4.72
CA ASP A 30 -19.24 11.33 -5.99
C ASP A 30 -20.26 10.21 -6.27
N LEU A 31 -21.07 9.83 -5.28
CA LEU A 31 -22.01 8.72 -5.37
C LEU A 31 -23.45 9.21 -5.58
N ASN A 32 -24.13 8.64 -6.57
CA ASN A 32 -25.56 8.88 -6.80
C ASN A 32 -26.44 8.10 -5.79
N ASP A 33 -27.69 8.53 -5.64
CA ASP A 33 -28.63 7.97 -4.65
C ASP A 33 -28.92 6.47 -4.86
N SER A 34 -28.90 6.00 -6.11
CA SER A 34 -29.11 4.59 -6.44
C SER A 34 -27.97 3.73 -5.88
N LEU A 35 -26.72 4.13 -6.09
CA LEU A 35 -25.53 3.46 -5.54
C LEU A 35 -25.52 3.52 -4.01
N LYS A 36 -25.86 4.67 -3.41
CA LYS A 36 -25.98 4.80 -1.96
C LYS A 36 -27.00 3.83 -1.38
N THR A 37 -28.13 3.62 -2.07
CA THR A 37 -29.17 2.66 -1.67
C THR A 37 -28.67 1.22 -1.73
N VAL A 38 -27.94 0.86 -2.79
CA VAL A 38 -27.30 -0.46 -2.91
C VAL A 38 -26.33 -0.69 -1.74
N PHE A 39 -25.44 0.27 -1.47
CA PHE A 39 -24.45 0.14 -0.40
C PHE A 39 -25.07 0.06 1.00
N LYS A 40 -26.15 0.79 1.26
CA LYS A 40 -26.90 0.71 2.53
C LYS A 40 -27.50 -0.67 2.79
N ASN A 41 -27.85 -1.40 1.74
CA ASN A 41 -28.45 -2.74 1.85
C ASN A 41 -27.41 -3.87 1.95
N GLN A 42 -26.12 -3.55 1.81
CA GLN A 42 -25.02 -4.49 2.02
C GLN A 42 -24.64 -4.55 3.49
N THR A 43 -24.13 -5.70 3.93
CA THR A 43 -23.36 -5.76 5.18
C THR A 43 -22.08 -4.93 5.06
N GLU A 44 -21.50 -4.55 6.21
CA GLU A 44 -20.24 -3.79 6.23
C GLU A 44 -19.12 -4.56 5.51
N GLU A 45 -19.02 -5.86 5.74
CA GLU A 45 -18.01 -6.75 5.14
C GLU A 45 -18.17 -6.85 3.61
N GLU A 46 -19.40 -7.06 3.13
CA GLU A 46 -19.69 -7.12 1.68
C GLU A 46 -19.31 -5.80 1.00
N PHE A 47 -19.72 -4.66 1.59
CA PHE A 47 -19.40 -3.35 1.07
C PHE A 47 -17.89 -3.11 1.02
N THR A 48 -17.18 -3.36 2.12
CA THR A 48 -15.74 -3.11 2.18
C THR A 48 -14.95 -4.01 1.24
N THR A 49 -15.34 -5.28 1.11
CA THR A 49 -14.68 -6.25 0.23
C THR A 49 -14.88 -5.87 -1.24
N GLN A 50 -16.11 -5.57 -1.64
CA GLN A 50 -16.42 -5.20 -3.03
C GLN A 50 -15.82 -3.83 -3.40
N SER A 51 -15.78 -2.89 -2.46
CA SER A 51 -15.24 -1.55 -2.68
C SER A 51 -13.71 -1.50 -2.63
N HIS A 52 -13.04 -2.54 -2.13
CA HIS A 52 -11.59 -2.54 -1.88
C HIS A 52 -10.75 -2.22 -3.13
N PHE A 53 -11.07 -2.86 -4.25
CA PHE A 53 -10.35 -2.68 -5.52
C PHE A 53 -10.97 -1.62 -6.44
N GLY A 54 -12.19 -1.16 -6.16
CA GLY A 54 -12.79 -0.02 -6.85
C GLY A 54 -12.44 1.28 -6.13
N THR A 55 -13.39 1.76 -5.33
CA THR A 55 -13.29 2.99 -4.53
C THR A 55 -12.03 3.02 -3.66
N GLY A 56 -11.60 1.89 -3.09
CA GLY A 56 -10.37 1.81 -2.31
C GLY A 56 -9.11 2.14 -3.12
N LEU A 57 -8.96 1.62 -4.35
CA LEU A 57 -7.82 1.97 -5.20
C LEU A 57 -7.86 3.44 -5.59
N TYR A 58 -9.03 3.95 -5.93
CA TYR A 58 -9.23 5.37 -6.22
C TYR A 58 -8.75 6.24 -5.06
N ILE A 59 -9.24 5.98 -3.83
CA ILE A 59 -8.83 6.69 -2.61
C ILE A 59 -7.30 6.70 -2.44
N ARG A 60 -6.65 5.54 -2.61
CA ARG A 60 -5.20 5.41 -2.39
C ARG A 60 -4.38 6.21 -3.39
N ASN A 61 -4.79 6.18 -4.65
CA ASN A 61 -4.04 6.77 -5.76
C ASN A 61 -4.35 8.26 -5.91
N GLU A 62 -5.62 8.61 -6.03
CA GLU A 62 -6.05 9.99 -6.30
C GLU A 62 -5.86 10.90 -5.09
N TRP A 63 -5.96 10.37 -3.86
CA TRP A 63 -5.64 11.14 -2.66
C TRP A 63 -4.18 11.01 -2.24
N ASN A 64 -3.34 10.45 -3.11
CA ASN A 64 -1.88 10.33 -2.97
C ASN A 64 -1.47 9.80 -1.58
N LEU A 65 -2.11 8.72 -1.11
CA LEU A 65 -1.84 8.16 0.21
C LEU A 65 -0.43 7.56 0.27
N TRP A 66 -0.02 6.86 -0.80
CA TRP A 66 1.34 6.32 -0.97
C TRP A 66 2.42 7.41 -0.98
N GLY A 67 2.15 8.54 -1.64
CA GLY A 67 3.11 9.64 -1.78
C GLY A 67 3.08 10.68 -0.65
N GLY A 68 2.35 10.45 0.44
CA GLY A 68 2.42 11.30 1.64
C GLY A 68 1.58 12.59 1.58
N SER A 69 0.28 12.48 1.26
CA SER A 69 -0.66 13.60 1.29
C SER A 69 -1.04 14.08 2.70
N ARG A 70 -1.83 15.17 2.78
CA ARG A 70 -2.33 15.66 4.08
C ARG A 70 -3.27 14.66 4.78
N LEU A 71 -3.96 13.81 4.01
CA LEU A 71 -4.81 12.75 4.55
C LEU A 71 -3.98 11.61 5.11
N SER A 72 -2.97 11.12 4.39
CA SER A 72 -2.11 10.06 4.92
C SER A 72 -1.37 10.53 6.17
N ARG A 73 -0.94 11.79 6.23
CA ARG A 73 -0.39 12.36 7.47
C ARG A 73 -1.38 12.36 8.64
N TYR A 74 -2.68 12.58 8.40
CA TYR A 74 -3.71 12.47 9.44
C TYR A 74 -3.76 11.04 10.03
N PHE A 75 -3.63 10.01 9.19
CA PHE A 75 -3.58 8.61 9.61
C PHE A 75 -2.24 8.24 10.27
N ASN A 76 -1.12 8.71 9.73
CA ASN A 76 0.21 8.47 10.30
C ASN A 76 0.31 8.99 11.74
N ARG A 77 -0.34 10.13 12.04
CA ARG A 77 -0.44 10.67 13.43
C ARG A 77 -1.25 9.79 14.39
N LYS A 78 -1.87 8.73 13.89
CA LYS A 78 -2.64 7.73 14.64
C LYS A 78 -2.00 6.33 14.55
N ASP A 79 -0.76 6.27 14.05
CA ASP A 79 0.02 5.06 13.79
C ASP A 79 -0.63 4.11 12.77
N ILE A 80 -1.33 4.66 11.78
CA ILE A 80 -1.79 3.94 10.60
C ILE A 80 -0.97 4.43 9.42
N PHE A 81 -0.10 3.56 8.88
CA PHE A 81 0.90 3.94 7.87
C PHE A 81 0.63 3.35 6.50
N HIS A 82 -0.05 2.20 6.42
CA HIS A 82 -0.29 1.53 5.15
C HIS A 82 -1.53 2.12 4.44
N PRO A 83 -1.43 2.57 3.18
CA PRO A 83 -2.56 3.14 2.45
C PRO A 83 -3.77 2.20 2.29
N ASP A 84 -3.56 0.88 2.22
CA ASP A 84 -4.69 -0.07 2.22
C ASP A 84 -5.50 0.05 3.52
N ASP A 85 -4.85 0.11 4.68
CA ASP A 85 -5.52 0.31 5.97
C ASP A 85 -6.24 1.65 6.03
N MET A 86 -5.59 2.72 5.58
CA MET A 86 -6.19 4.06 5.54
C MET A 86 -7.49 4.04 4.73
N SER A 87 -7.43 3.47 3.53
CA SER A 87 -8.60 3.35 2.65
C SER A 87 -9.66 2.40 3.21
N GLY A 88 -9.27 1.31 3.88
CA GLY A 88 -10.17 0.40 4.59
C GLY A 88 -10.94 1.12 5.69
N ILE A 89 -10.25 1.88 6.55
CA ILE A 89 -10.87 2.71 7.60
C ILE A 89 -11.86 3.71 6.98
N ILE A 90 -11.49 4.36 5.87
CA ILE A 90 -12.36 5.31 5.19
C ILE A 90 -13.63 4.62 4.68
N LEU A 91 -13.51 3.47 4.01
CA LEU A 91 -14.65 2.72 3.46
C LEU A 91 -15.57 2.21 4.56
N THR A 92 -15.02 1.58 5.60
CA THR A 92 -15.79 1.13 6.78
C THR A 92 -16.54 2.29 7.42
N SER A 93 -15.86 3.42 7.60
CA SER A 93 -16.46 4.62 8.19
C SER A 93 -17.55 5.23 7.30
N TYR A 94 -17.37 5.20 5.98
CA TYR A 94 -18.39 5.65 5.04
C TYR A 94 -19.65 4.76 5.07
N HIS A 95 -19.49 3.44 5.12
CA HIS A 95 -20.63 2.51 5.25
C HIS A 95 -21.40 2.73 6.56
N ARG A 96 -20.68 2.93 7.68
CA ARG A 96 -21.28 3.27 8.97
C ARG A 96 -22.02 4.60 8.92
N HIS A 97 -21.46 5.61 8.26
CA HIS A 97 -22.15 6.88 8.02
C HIS A 97 -23.45 6.69 7.23
N LEU A 98 -23.41 5.94 6.12
CA LEU A 98 -24.59 5.66 5.29
C LEU A 98 -25.70 4.93 6.05
N THR A 99 -25.34 4.03 6.96
CA THR A 99 -26.27 3.18 7.71
C THR A 99 -26.63 3.73 9.09
N GLY A 100 -26.15 4.93 9.45
CA GLY A 100 -26.43 5.56 10.73
C GLY A 100 -25.77 4.88 11.93
N LYS A 101 -24.72 4.08 11.72
CA LYS A 101 -23.94 3.43 12.77
C LYS A 101 -22.83 4.35 13.28
N GLU A 102 -22.43 4.15 14.53
CA GLU A 102 -21.26 4.84 15.09
C GLU A 102 -19.98 4.45 14.33
N ILE A 103 -19.12 5.43 14.04
CA ILE A 103 -17.88 5.19 13.29
C ILE A 103 -16.90 4.29 14.05
N ASN A 104 -16.79 4.43 15.37
CA ASN A 104 -15.85 3.68 16.22
C ASN A 104 -14.41 3.66 15.67
N LEU A 105 -13.89 4.84 15.31
CA LEU A 105 -12.56 4.96 14.69
C LEU A 105 -11.43 4.34 15.53
N ILE A 106 -11.50 4.44 16.86
CA ILE A 106 -10.48 3.86 17.75
C ILE A 106 -10.44 2.34 17.62
N GLU A 107 -11.59 1.69 17.49
CA GLU A 107 -11.68 0.24 17.31
C GLU A 107 -11.04 -0.18 15.97
N GLN A 108 -11.36 0.53 14.89
CA GLN A 108 -10.76 0.29 13.57
C GLN A 108 -9.24 0.47 13.60
N ILE A 109 -8.74 1.52 14.27
CA ILE A 109 -7.29 1.75 14.43
C ILE A 109 -6.64 0.59 15.21
N ASN A 110 -7.25 0.17 16.32
CA ASN A 110 -6.71 -0.91 17.14
C ASN A 110 -6.70 -2.25 16.41
N TYR A 111 -7.68 -2.51 15.55
CA TYR A 111 -7.69 -3.67 14.67
C TYR A 111 -6.41 -3.70 13.80
N TYR A 112 -6.10 -2.61 13.09
CA TYR A 112 -4.91 -2.56 12.23
C TYR A 112 -3.61 -2.57 13.04
N LYS A 113 -3.53 -1.89 14.19
CA LYS A 113 -2.36 -2.00 15.07
C LYS A 113 -2.10 -3.45 15.48
N LYS A 114 -3.15 -4.20 15.81
CA LYS A 114 -3.05 -5.63 16.15
C LYS A 114 -2.69 -6.49 14.94
N TYR A 115 -3.23 -6.18 13.78
CA TYR A 115 -2.93 -6.85 12.51
C TYR A 115 -1.43 -6.79 12.18
N TRP A 116 -0.83 -5.62 12.39
CA TRP A 116 0.59 -5.35 12.15
C TRP A 116 1.50 -5.67 13.35
N ASP A 117 0.94 -6.10 14.48
CA ASP A 117 1.71 -6.33 15.70
C ASP A 117 2.72 -7.48 15.53
N GLY A 118 3.99 -7.17 15.77
CA GLY A 118 5.11 -8.08 15.58
C GLY A 118 5.43 -8.41 14.12
N VAL A 119 4.92 -7.63 13.14
CA VAL A 119 5.35 -7.76 11.75
C VAL A 119 6.74 -7.13 11.57
N GLU A 120 7.69 -7.93 11.13
CA GLU A 120 9.04 -7.52 10.78
C GLU A 120 9.11 -7.18 9.29
N VAL A 121 9.64 -6.01 8.94
CA VAL A 121 9.98 -5.69 7.55
C VAL A 121 11.29 -6.38 7.21
N THR A 122 11.32 -7.17 6.13
CA THR A 122 12.56 -7.82 5.73
C THR A 122 13.53 -6.80 5.14
N GLU A 123 14.72 -6.73 5.72
CA GLU A 123 15.76 -5.79 5.32
C GLU A 123 16.71 -6.40 4.28
N LEU A 124 17.30 -5.52 3.47
CA LEU A 124 18.41 -5.88 2.60
C LEU A 124 19.61 -6.36 3.44
N PRO A 125 20.29 -7.47 3.08
CA PRO A 125 21.47 -7.95 3.77
C PRO A 125 22.59 -6.91 3.78
N LYS A 126 23.50 -7.04 4.76
CA LYS A 126 24.63 -6.12 4.90
C LYS A 126 25.51 -6.21 3.64
N LYS A 127 26.22 -5.12 3.32
CA LYS A 127 27.13 -5.08 2.16
C LYS A 127 28.16 -6.21 2.13
N SER A 128 28.57 -6.74 3.29
CA SER A 128 29.48 -7.88 3.40
C SER A 128 28.89 -9.21 2.90
N GLU A 129 27.56 -9.29 2.80
CA GLU A 129 26.80 -10.46 2.36
C GLU A 129 26.32 -10.30 0.90
N HIS A 130 26.75 -9.24 0.22
CA HIS A 130 26.41 -9.00 -1.18
C HIS A 130 27.18 -9.97 -2.08
N PRO A 131 26.53 -10.50 -3.13
CA PRO A 131 27.17 -11.45 -4.04
C PRO A 131 28.21 -10.81 -4.95
N GLU A 132 28.15 -9.48 -5.13
CA GLU A 132 29.12 -8.70 -5.90
C GLU A 132 29.51 -7.41 -5.16
N PRO A 133 30.76 -6.92 -5.33
CA PRO A 133 31.17 -5.64 -4.77
C PRO A 133 30.47 -4.48 -5.49
N ASN A 134 30.36 -3.34 -4.79
CA ASN A 134 29.83 -2.08 -5.33
C ASN A 134 28.39 -2.16 -5.85
N LEU A 135 27.58 -3.08 -5.33
CA LEU A 135 26.14 -3.07 -5.56
C LEU A 135 25.51 -1.83 -4.92
N GLU A 136 24.74 -1.11 -5.74
CA GLU A 136 24.00 0.08 -5.38
C GLU A 136 22.50 -0.15 -5.50
N PHE A 137 21.76 0.33 -4.51
CA PHE A 137 20.31 0.26 -4.48
C PHE A 137 19.72 1.01 -5.67
N ARG A 138 18.68 0.42 -6.28
CA ARG A 138 17.92 1.03 -7.37
C ARG A 138 16.43 1.09 -7.10
N TYR A 139 15.86 0.02 -6.56
CA TYR A 139 14.42 -0.09 -6.39
C TYR A 139 14.07 -1.12 -5.33
N ALA A 140 12.92 -0.95 -4.68
CA ALA A 140 12.34 -1.96 -3.81
C ALA A 140 10.84 -2.07 -4.06
N ILE A 141 10.31 -3.29 -3.99
CA ILE A 141 8.88 -3.57 -3.92
C ILE A 141 8.65 -4.40 -2.68
N SER A 142 7.92 -3.86 -1.71
CA SER A 142 7.50 -4.62 -0.54
C SER A 142 6.17 -5.31 -0.86
N TYR A 143 6.07 -6.62 -0.63
CA TYR A 143 4.96 -7.47 -1.07
C TYR A 143 4.70 -8.63 -0.10
N GLY A 144 3.62 -9.39 -0.36
CA GLY A 144 3.35 -10.68 0.28
C GLY A 144 2.31 -10.66 1.39
N HIS A 145 1.81 -11.86 1.70
CA HIS A 145 0.87 -12.10 2.78
C HIS A 145 1.64 -12.38 4.09
N TYR A 146 1.69 -11.41 5.01
CA TYR A 146 2.32 -11.50 6.34
C TYR A 146 1.76 -12.65 7.23
N THR A 147 0.73 -13.35 6.77
CA THR A 147 -0.07 -14.34 7.51
C THR A 147 0.70 -15.59 7.92
N VAL A 148 1.84 -15.90 7.29
CA VAL A 148 2.56 -17.15 7.58
C VAL A 148 3.66 -16.96 8.64
N ASN A 149 4.37 -15.83 8.66
CA ASN A 149 5.57 -15.67 9.51
C ASN A 149 5.70 -14.29 10.17
N LYS A 150 4.70 -13.41 10.06
CA LYS A 150 4.83 -11.98 10.44
C LYS A 150 6.05 -11.30 9.79
N LYS A 151 6.43 -11.70 8.59
CA LYS A 151 7.52 -11.08 7.83
C LYS A 151 6.99 -10.52 6.54
N TRP A 152 7.12 -9.21 6.38
CA TRP A 152 6.73 -8.49 5.18
C TRP A 152 7.86 -8.60 4.15
N ALA A 153 7.62 -9.30 3.04
CA ALA A 153 8.64 -9.53 2.02
C ALA A 153 9.00 -8.21 1.32
N THR A 154 10.24 -8.10 0.87
CA THR A 154 10.69 -6.96 0.08
C THR A 154 11.69 -7.44 -0.93
N LEU A 155 11.31 -7.27 -2.20
CA LEU A 155 12.21 -7.42 -3.33
C LEU A 155 13.08 -6.18 -3.41
N TYR A 156 14.38 -6.34 -3.29
CA TYR A 156 15.37 -5.29 -3.50
C TYR A 156 16.06 -5.50 -4.85
N VAL A 157 16.22 -4.43 -5.63
CA VAL A 157 16.96 -4.41 -6.89
C VAL A 157 18.24 -3.59 -6.72
N GLN A 158 19.38 -4.19 -7.08
CA GLN A 158 20.74 -3.68 -6.91
C GLN A 158 21.50 -3.75 -8.24
N THR A 159 22.37 -2.79 -8.54
CA THR A 159 23.25 -2.85 -9.73
C THR A 159 24.67 -2.42 -9.41
N ASN A 160 25.66 -2.88 -10.18
CA ASN A 160 27.06 -2.51 -10.05
C ASN A 160 27.50 -1.45 -11.08
N SER A 161 26.60 -0.51 -11.44
CA SER A 161 26.82 0.70 -12.26
C SER A 161 27.55 0.57 -13.61
N ASN A 162 27.89 -0.66 -14.06
CA ASN A 162 28.76 -0.91 -15.20
C ASN A 162 28.19 -1.91 -16.23
N ASN A 163 26.96 -2.43 -16.05
CA ASN A 163 26.32 -3.34 -17.01
C ASN A 163 24.79 -3.27 -16.93
N GLU A 164 24.11 -3.83 -17.94
CA GLU A 164 22.66 -3.98 -18.00
C GLU A 164 22.13 -5.06 -17.02
N SER A 165 23.00 -5.88 -16.44
CA SER A 165 22.60 -6.89 -15.46
C SER A 165 22.40 -6.27 -14.07
N PHE A 166 21.42 -6.79 -13.34
CA PHE A 166 21.19 -6.36 -11.96
C PHE A 166 20.98 -7.59 -11.08
N TRP A 167 21.21 -7.38 -9.79
CA TRP A 167 20.95 -8.36 -8.76
C TRP A 167 19.65 -8.04 -8.09
N ILE A 168 18.86 -9.07 -7.81
CA ILE A 168 17.72 -8.96 -6.92
C ILE A 168 18.00 -9.74 -5.63
N TYR A 169 17.38 -9.27 -4.54
CA TYR A 169 17.32 -9.98 -3.29
C TYR A 169 15.88 -9.99 -2.79
N ASP A 170 15.38 -11.15 -2.39
CA ASP A 170 14.21 -11.27 -1.52
C ASP A 170 14.55 -12.16 -0.32
N TYR A 171 13.92 -11.91 0.82
CA TYR A 171 14.16 -12.68 2.05
C TYR A 171 13.85 -14.18 1.91
N TYR A 172 12.77 -14.53 1.21
CA TYR A 172 12.35 -15.91 1.02
C TYR A 172 13.09 -16.61 -0.12
N PHE A 173 13.52 -15.87 -1.14
CA PHE A 173 14.14 -16.43 -2.34
C PHE A 173 15.67 -16.30 -2.38
N GLY A 174 16.27 -15.41 -1.59
CA GLY A 174 17.69 -15.13 -1.56
C GLY A 174 18.15 -14.17 -2.67
N TRP A 175 19.44 -14.23 -3.02
CA TRP A 175 20.03 -13.42 -4.10
C TRP A 175 19.91 -14.12 -5.45
N LYS A 176 19.60 -13.37 -6.51
CA LYS A 176 19.65 -13.84 -7.90
C LYS A 176 20.19 -12.76 -8.83
N LYS A 177 21.11 -13.14 -9.73
CA LYS A 177 21.52 -12.29 -10.85
C LYS A 177 20.47 -12.40 -11.96
N VAL A 178 20.00 -11.29 -12.46
CA VAL A 178 18.92 -11.22 -13.45
C VAL A 178 19.45 -10.58 -14.73
N VAL A 179 19.20 -11.27 -15.85
CA VAL A 179 19.59 -10.83 -17.20
C VAL A 179 18.43 -10.89 -18.21
N GLU A 180 17.30 -11.48 -17.81
CA GLU A 180 16.18 -11.82 -18.71
C GLU A 180 15.07 -10.75 -18.73
N ILE A 181 15.01 -9.90 -17.70
CA ILE A 181 14.00 -8.87 -17.51
C ILE A 181 14.68 -7.55 -17.16
N THR A 182 13.99 -6.43 -17.40
CA THR A 182 14.53 -5.08 -17.17
C THR A 182 14.08 -4.49 -15.83
N LEU A 183 14.77 -3.45 -15.35
CA LEU A 183 14.32 -2.69 -14.18
C LEU A 183 12.95 -2.04 -14.40
N ASP A 184 12.66 -1.57 -15.63
CA ASP A 184 11.38 -0.93 -15.93
C ASP A 184 10.22 -1.94 -15.95
N GLU A 185 10.49 -3.18 -16.35
CA GLU A 185 9.54 -4.28 -16.21
C GLU A 185 9.20 -4.54 -14.75
N ILE A 186 10.21 -4.63 -13.86
CA ILE A 186 10.00 -4.83 -12.42
C ILE A 186 9.22 -3.64 -11.81
N LYS A 187 9.52 -2.41 -12.21
CA LYS A 187 8.76 -1.22 -11.78
C LYS A 187 7.30 -1.25 -12.24
N GLY A 188 7.00 -1.97 -13.32
CA GLY A 188 5.65 -2.17 -13.82
C GLY A 188 4.85 -3.24 -13.07
N TRP A 189 5.49 -4.04 -12.22
CA TRP A 189 4.80 -5.10 -11.47
C TRP A 189 3.81 -4.52 -10.48
N ARG A 190 2.64 -5.16 -10.42
CA ARG A 190 1.69 -4.91 -9.33
C ARG A 190 2.21 -5.58 -8.07
N VAL A 191 2.07 -4.90 -6.94
CA VAL A 191 2.49 -5.44 -5.62
C VAL A 191 1.84 -6.80 -5.35
N GLN A 192 0.57 -6.99 -5.75
CA GLN A 192 -0.17 -8.23 -5.54
C GLN A 192 0.33 -9.40 -6.40
N GLU A 193 1.01 -9.11 -7.51
CA GLU A 193 1.51 -10.11 -8.47
C GLU A 193 3.01 -10.38 -8.26
N THR A 194 3.68 -9.60 -7.40
CA THR A 194 5.14 -9.65 -7.20
C THR A 194 5.63 -11.02 -6.75
N GLU A 195 4.90 -11.70 -5.86
CA GLU A 195 5.27 -13.05 -5.40
C GLU A 195 5.23 -14.07 -6.55
N GLN A 196 4.18 -14.02 -7.39
CA GLN A 196 4.05 -14.90 -8.56
C GLN A 196 5.18 -14.66 -9.57
N HIS A 197 5.54 -13.39 -9.82
CA HIS A 197 6.67 -13.06 -10.68
C HIS A 197 7.98 -13.62 -10.14
N LEU A 198 8.22 -13.52 -8.83
CA LEU A 198 9.43 -14.04 -8.20
C LEU A 198 9.47 -15.57 -8.23
N GLU A 199 8.36 -16.24 -7.95
CA GLU A 199 8.29 -17.69 -8.12
C GLU A 199 8.69 -18.14 -9.53
N ALA A 200 8.19 -17.45 -10.57
CA ALA A 200 8.52 -17.76 -11.95
C ALA A 200 10.01 -17.50 -12.26
N LEU A 201 10.58 -16.43 -11.70
CA LEU A 201 11.97 -16.05 -11.90
C LEU A 201 12.95 -16.98 -11.17
N TYR A 202 12.61 -17.44 -9.97
CA TYR A 202 13.46 -18.32 -9.16
C TYR A 202 13.33 -19.81 -9.48
N LYS A 203 12.25 -20.24 -10.16
CA LYS A 203 12.09 -21.62 -10.66
C LYS A 203 12.96 -21.94 -11.89
N LYS A 204 13.51 -20.93 -12.56
CA LYS A 204 14.44 -21.05 -13.70
C LYS A 204 15.89 -20.98 -13.23
#